data_AF-A0A9P3E9I0-F1
#
_entry.id   AF-A0A9P3E9I0-F1
#
_cell.length_a   1.000
_cell.length_b   1.000
_cell.length_c   1.000
_cell.angle_alpha   90.00
_cell.angle_beta   90.00
_cell.angle_gamma   90.00
#
_symmetry.space_group_name_H-M   'P 1'
#
loop_
_entity.id
_entity.type
_entity.pdbx_description
1 polymer ?
#
loop_
_entity_poly.entity_id
_entity_poly.type
_entity_poly.pdbx_seq_one_letter_code
_entity_poly.pdbx_strand_id
1 'polypeptide(L)'
;MSEIRPVQDDPVRPSPGQIEENEKADNDGGRLSVSKTVSGAGGTVVVEPANKEGKLDQAAIEAMIAEGEVTQDDYDRVKRRVDWILLPLMWWMYGIQQTDKTGLGTMNIFGLQKDTGMVGKQYSYLTVMFYVSYAVFEFPSNYLMQRLPIGRTLTVYMFLWGVVVLVQAFFTNWAEFMAFRFIQGALECTISPGFNVIIARWYTKREHSSRSLVFQSANAGWGIIVNLVFYGIAKHSAAHPGGFAAWRGIEVFLGAQTLVASVIAWFLLGTPSEVRWLDHKQKVTATARVMVNHAGTDLTGTGGWSWSQTREAFLDPVLYFQFAITFLCCVVNGAITTFGTVIETGFGFDAYQVLLLECVRNAFSVIWFVFVGYSSLKIRHIRMYWMMLSTVIPFIALLVIALLPTQDQYRWTKMVMYWGTAIFVIPSFSAWALISSNTAGRTKISVISATTFIGYCTGNIAGSQTMPPKDAPHYIPGTIACAACMGGALILIVLWRFWLVYQNRKKDEAVAAMGLTQAEEERRGQELGAQDVTDLKNPFFK
;
A
#
# COMPACT_ATOMS: atom_id res chain seq x y z
N MET A 1 47.83 -66.65 15.04
CA MET A 1 47.48 -67.76 15.95
C MET A 1 46.62 -67.15 17.04
N SER A 2 45.29 -67.19 16.90
CA SER A 2 44.37 -68.31 17.20
C SER A 2 43.62 -67.98 18.49
N GLU A 3 42.31 -68.19 18.42
CA GLU A 3 41.22 -67.92 19.38
C GLU A 3 41.48 -68.40 20.82
N ILE A 4 40.66 -67.89 21.77
CA ILE A 4 39.78 -68.68 22.68
C ILE A 4 39.14 -67.73 23.76
N ARG A 5 37.80 -67.82 23.92
CA ARG A 5 36.95 -67.39 25.08
C ARG A 5 36.84 -68.56 26.08
N PRO A 6 36.50 -68.44 27.40
CA PRO A 6 35.24 -67.90 27.99
C PRO A 6 35.40 -67.15 29.37
N VAL A 7 34.49 -66.28 29.86
CA VAL A 7 33.28 -66.45 30.74
C VAL A 7 33.54 -67.42 31.92
N GLN A 8 33.40 -67.12 33.24
CA GLN A 8 32.32 -66.47 34.03
C GLN A 8 32.80 -66.24 35.49
N ASP A 9 32.31 -65.20 36.18
CA ASP A 9 31.78 -65.25 37.56
C ASP A 9 31.27 -63.86 38.02
N ASP A 10 29.96 -63.78 38.29
CA ASP A 10 29.18 -62.68 38.90
C ASP A 10 28.89 -63.07 40.37
N PRO A 11 28.67 -62.14 41.33
CA PRO A 11 27.34 -61.53 41.54
C PRO A 11 27.41 -60.09 42.14
N VAL A 12 26.42 -59.20 42.20
CA VAL A 12 25.04 -59.23 42.71
C VAL A 12 24.35 -57.94 42.22
N ARG A 13 23.12 -58.01 41.69
CA ARG A 13 22.19 -56.87 41.53
C ARG A 13 21.20 -56.81 42.71
N PRO A 14 20.53 -55.66 42.89
CA PRO A 14 19.07 -55.72 42.72
C PRO A 14 18.55 -54.75 41.66
N SER A 15 17.42 -55.17 41.11
CA SER A 15 16.75 -54.73 39.88
C SER A 15 15.61 -53.72 40.13
N PRO A 16 15.02 -53.15 39.07
CA PRO A 16 14.22 -51.93 39.07
C PRO A 16 12.70 -52.17 39.15
N GLY A 17 11.95 -51.13 39.51
CA GLY A 17 10.50 -51.02 39.35
C GLY A 17 10.10 -49.54 39.44
N GLN A 18 9.04 -49.01 38.85
CA GLN A 18 8.02 -49.51 37.93
C GLN A 18 7.53 -48.30 37.11
N ILE A 19 7.05 -48.56 35.89
CA ILE A 19 6.26 -47.64 35.08
C ILE A 19 4.83 -47.66 35.66
N GLU A 20 4.29 -46.50 36.02
CA GLU A 20 2.84 -46.28 36.13
C GLU A 20 2.48 -44.97 35.42
N GLU A 21 1.62 -45.10 34.42
CA GLU A 21 0.86 -44.00 33.82
C GLU A 21 -0.01 -43.34 34.90
N ASN A 22 0.04 -42.02 34.99
CA ASN A 22 -1.11 -41.25 35.43
C ASN A 22 -1.14 -39.90 34.71
N GLU A 23 -2.07 -39.84 33.77
CA GLU A 23 -2.53 -38.68 33.06
C GLU A 23 -3.18 -37.69 34.05
N LYS A 24 -2.51 -36.57 34.34
CA LYS A 24 -3.15 -35.33 34.81
C LYS A 24 -2.44 -34.14 34.20
N ALA A 25 -3.20 -33.42 33.39
CA ALA A 25 -2.84 -32.14 32.83
C ALA A 25 -2.46 -31.15 33.96
N ASP A 26 -1.28 -30.54 33.85
CA ASP A 26 -1.15 -29.14 34.23
C ASP A 26 -0.05 -28.45 33.43
N ASN A 27 -0.34 -27.20 33.15
CA ASN A 27 0.17 -26.36 32.09
C ASN A 27 1.22 -25.41 32.69
N ASP A 28 2.52 -25.61 32.46
CA ASP A 28 3.50 -24.55 32.71
C ASP A 28 4.81 -24.66 31.91
N GLY A 29 5.40 -23.50 31.63
CA GLY A 29 6.26 -23.19 30.49
C GLY A 29 7.56 -23.98 30.29
N GLY A 30 7.84 -24.26 29.01
CA GLY A 30 9.09 -24.85 28.55
C GLY A 30 10.32 -23.98 28.85
N ARG A 31 11.19 -24.48 29.73
CA ARG A 31 12.56 -24.00 29.93
C ARG A 31 13.52 -24.95 29.18
N LEU A 32 14.17 -24.43 28.14
CA LEU A 32 15.22 -25.13 27.39
C LEU A 32 16.47 -25.32 28.27
N SER A 33 16.94 -26.56 28.38
CA SER A 33 18.22 -26.92 28.99
C SER A 33 19.36 -26.80 27.97
N VAL A 34 20.35 -25.95 28.24
CA VAL A 34 21.57 -25.83 27.43
C VAL A 34 22.58 -26.89 27.90
N SER A 35 22.94 -27.86 27.06
CA SER A 35 24.08 -28.74 27.33
C SER A 35 25.37 -28.12 26.76
N LYS A 36 26.31 -27.76 27.63
CA LYS A 36 27.68 -27.39 27.23
C LYS A 36 28.54 -28.65 27.13
N THR A 37 29.00 -28.98 25.93
CA THR A 37 30.10 -29.94 25.74
C THR A 37 31.35 -29.15 25.39
N VAL A 38 32.35 -29.17 26.28
CA VAL A 38 33.67 -28.58 26.02
C VAL A 38 34.60 -29.70 25.55
N SER A 39 35.10 -29.61 24.32
CA SER A 39 36.24 -30.40 23.86
C SER A 39 37.41 -29.45 23.57
N GLY A 40 38.60 -29.85 24.01
CA GLY A 40 39.76 -28.98 24.17
C GLY A 40 40.43 -28.43 22.90
N ALA A 41 41.25 -27.41 23.15
CA ALA A 41 42.33 -26.83 22.35
C ALA A 41 42.19 -26.82 20.81
N GLY A 42 41.83 -25.66 20.26
CA GLY A 42 42.13 -25.28 18.87
C GLY A 42 41.03 -25.48 17.81
N GLY A 43 39.75 -25.57 18.20
CA GLY A 43 38.64 -25.75 17.25
C GLY A 43 37.84 -24.49 16.99
N THR A 44 37.71 -24.10 15.72
CA THR A 44 36.77 -23.10 15.22
C THR A 44 35.34 -23.49 15.65
N VAL A 45 34.60 -22.57 16.27
CA VAL A 45 33.21 -22.81 16.65
C VAL A 45 32.36 -22.78 15.38
N VAL A 46 31.98 -23.94 14.87
CA VAL A 46 30.96 -24.04 13.81
C VAL A 46 29.61 -23.99 14.51
N VAL A 47 29.02 -22.80 14.57
CA VAL A 47 27.61 -22.65 14.93
C VAL A 47 26.79 -22.97 13.68
N GLU A 48 26.12 -24.12 13.65
CA GLU A 48 25.09 -24.38 12.64
C GLU A 48 23.85 -23.51 12.92
N PRO A 49 23.46 -22.57 12.04
CA PRO A 49 22.30 -21.73 12.29
C PRO A 49 21.14 -22.19 11.41
N ALA A 50 20.54 -23.33 11.74
CA ALA A 50 19.28 -23.72 11.11
C ALA A 50 18.44 -24.59 12.05
N ASN A 51 17.42 -23.98 12.66
CA ASN A 51 16.29 -24.78 13.11
C ASN A 51 15.48 -25.22 11.89
N LYS A 52 14.75 -26.35 11.99
CA LYS A 52 14.07 -27.06 10.88
C LYS A 52 13.06 -26.23 10.04
N GLU A 53 12.82 -24.97 10.41
CA GLU A 53 11.92 -24.03 9.71
C GLU A 53 12.64 -22.93 8.90
N GLY A 54 13.98 -22.88 8.84
CA GLY A 54 14.69 -21.89 8.03
C GLY A 54 14.54 -20.43 8.49
N LYS A 55 14.09 -20.21 9.73
CA LYS A 55 14.17 -18.92 10.42
C LYS A 55 15.55 -18.80 11.05
N LEU A 56 16.31 -17.78 10.65
CA LEU A 56 17.57 -17.41 11.30
C LEU A 56 17.28 -17.07 12.77
N ASP A 57 18.06 -17.67 13.69
CA ASP A 57 17.85 -17.50 15.13
C ASP A 57 18.15 -16.05 15.53
N GLN A 58 17.17 -15.41 16.17
CA GLN A 58 17.23 -14.00 16.55
C GLN A 58 18.36 -13.75 17.55
N ALA A 59 18.63 -14.73 18.43
CA ALA A 59 19.76 -14.71 19.36
C ALA A 59 21.13 -14.82 18.65
N ALA A 60 21.20 -15.55 17.53
CA ALA A 60 22.43 -15.66 16.74
C ALA A 60 22.73 -14.37 15.97
N ILE A 61 21.69 -13.70 15.44
CA ILE A 61 21.85 -12.39 14.79
C ILE A 61 22.29 -11.33 15.81
N GLU A 62 21.70 -11.32 17.00
CA GLU A 62 22.09 -10.42 18.09
C GLU A 62 23.54 -10.68 18.58
N ALA A 63 23.97 -11.95 18.63
CA ALA A 63 25.36 -12.30 18.93
C ALA A 63 26.34 -11.82 17.85
N MET A 64 26.01 -11.98 16.56
CA MET A 64 26.86 -11.49 15.44
C MET A 64 26.93 -9.95 15.38
N ILE A 65 25.86 -9.25 15.77
CA ILE A 65 25.88 -7.79 15.94
C ILE A 65 26.78 -7.40 17.12
N ALA A 66 26.69 -8.13 18.24
CA ALA A 66 27.50 -7.89 19.44
C ALA A 66 29.00 -8.19 19.24
N GLU A 67 29.34 -9.10 18.33
CA GLU A 67 30.72 -9.43 17.94
C GLU A 67 31.34 -8.43 16.93
N GLY A 68 30.57 -7.46 16.42
CA GLY A 68 31.09 -6.38 15.57
C GLY A 68 31.35 -6.76 14.10
N GLU A 69 30.79 -7.88 13.62
CA GLU A 69 31.01 -8.37 12.24
C GLU A 69 30.26 -7.57 11.15
N VAL A 70 29.38 -6.63 11.54
CA VAL A 70 28.55 -5.84 10.62
C VAL A 70 28.78 -4.34 10.82
N THR A 71 29.50 -3.72 9.88
CA THR A 71 29.83 -2.29 9.90
C THR A 71 28.70 -1.43 9.31
N GLN A 72 28.67 -0.13 9.65
CA GLN A 72 27.73 0.84 9.05
C GLN A 72 27.82 0.88 7.51
N ASP A 73 29.03 0.74 6.97
CA ASP A 73 29.26 0.68 5.52
C ASP A 73 28.58 -0.53 4.85
N ASP A 74 28.53 -1.67 5.54
CA ASP A 74 27.85 -2.88 5.05
C ASP A 74 26.33 -2.65 5.00
N TYR A 75 25.76 -1.95 6.00
CA TYR A 75 24.35 -1.55 5.97
C TYR A 75 24.03 -0.64 4.78
N ASP A 76 24.86 0.36 4.51
CA ASP A 76 24.62 1.31 3.42
C ASP A 76 24.82 0.68 2.04
N ARG A 77 25.70 -0.32 1.92
CA ARG A 77 25.83 -1.14 0.68
C ARG A 77 24.58 -1.98 0.44
N VAL A 78 24.10 -2.70 1.46
CA VAL A 78 22.89 -3.53 1.34
C VAL A 78 21.68 -2.66 1.04
N LYS A 79 21.50 -1.55 1.78
CA LYS A 79 20.41 -0.59 1.53
C LYS A 79 20.41 -0.07 0.10
N ARG A 80 21.56 0.37 -0.42
CA ARG A 80 21.64 0.85 -1.81
C ARG A 80 21.26 -0.23 -2.81
N ARG A 81 21.72 -1.47 -2.59
CA ARG A 81 21.37 -2.61 -3.45
C ARG A 81 19.86 -2.88 -3.44
N VAL A 82 19.24 -2.85 -2.27
CA VAL A 82 17.77 -2.99 -2.11
C VAL A 82 17.04 -1.85 -2.81
N ASP A 83 17.48 -0.60 -2.59
CA ASP A 83 16.90 0.59 -3.21
C ASP A 83 16.93 0.49 -4.75
N TRP A 84 18.03 0.01 -5.33
CA TRP A 84 18.19 -0.13 -6.78
C TRP A 84 17.41 -1.28 -7.41
N ILE A 85 17.08 -2.32 -6.66
CA ILE A 85 16.36 -3.50 -7.18
C ILE A 85 14.86 -3.39 -6.90
N LEU A 86 14.48 -3.16 -5.63
CA LEU A 86 13.08 -3.22 -5.21
C LEU A 86 12.31 -1.95 -5.55
N LEU A 87 12.88 -0.75 -5.37
CA LEU A 87 12.10 0.47 -5.60
C LEU A 87 11.69 0.66 -7.07
N PRO A 88 12.56 0.46 -8.08
CA PRO A 88 12.14 0.56 -9.48
C PRO A 88 11.12 -0.51 -9.85
N LEU A 89 11.27 -1.73 -9.32
CA LEU A 89 10.31 -2.82 -9.54
C LEU A 89 8.94 -2.48 -8.94
N MET A 90 8.90 -2.06 -7.68
CA MET A 90 7.68 -1.64 -7.00
C MET A 90 7.05 -0.42 -7.67
N TRP A 91 7.87 0.54 -8.13
CA TRP A 91 7.40 1.68 -8.92
C TRP A 91 6.71 1.22 -10.19
N TRP A 92 7.34 0.35 -10.97
CA TRP A 92 6.75 -0.19 -12.19
C TRP A 92 5.45 -0.96 -11.91
N MET A 93 5.44 -1.89 -10.95
CA MET A 93 4.26 -2.69 -10.59
C MET A 93 3.09 -1.83 -10.09
N TYR A 94 3.37 -0.80 -9.26
CA TYR A 94 2.34 0.13 -8.79
C TYR A 94 1.81 1.00 -9.93
N GLY A 95 2.68 1.36 -10.87
CA GLY A 95 2.32 2.03 -12.11
C GLY A 95 1.36 1.21 -12.95
N ILE A 96 1.66 -0.08 -13.18
CA ILE A 96 0.80 -1.04 -13.89
C ILE A 96 -0.60 -1.03 -13.26
N GLN A 97 -0.66 -1.12 -11.93
CA GLN A 97 -1.91 -1.13 -11.17
C GLN A 97 -2.77 0.11 -11.46
N GLN A 98 -2.15 1.29 -11.42
CA GLN A 98 -2.88 2.52 -11.69
C GLN A 98 -3.34 2.60 -13.15
N THR A 99 -2.49 2.18 -14.10
CA THR A 99 -2.81 2.26 -15.53
C THR A 99 -3.90 1.29 -15.95
N ASP A 100 -4.05 0.17 -15.24
CA ASP A 100 -5.15 -0.77 -15.43
C ASP A 100 -6.50 -0.14 -15.04
N LYS A 101 -6.55 0.53 -13.88
CA LYS A 101 -7.73 1.29 -13.43
C LYS A 101 -8.13 2.39 -14.42
N THR A 102 -7.17 3.21 -14.86
CA THR A 102 -7.45 4.30 -15.83
C THR A 102 -7.67 3.80 -17.24
N GLY A 103 -7.11 2.63 -17.57
CA GLY A 103 -7.20 2.01 -18.89
C GLY A 103 -8.64 1.79 -19.33
N LEU A 104 -9.56 1.51 -18.38
CA LEU A 104 -11.00 1.39 -18.67
C LEU A 104 -11.57 2.65 -19.35
N GLY A 105 -11.23 3.84 -18.84
CA GLY A 105 -11.62 5.11 -19.43
C GLY A 105 -11.05 5.30 -20.84
N THR A 106 -9.78 4.93 -21.04
CA THR A 106 -9.15 5.01 -22.36
C THR A 106 -9.77 4.03 -23.35
N MET A 107 -10.01 2.79 -22.97
CA MET A 107 -10.67 1.80 -23.81
C MET A 107 -12.06 2.23 -24.25
N ASN A 108 -12.77 2.94 -23.38
CA ASN A 108 -14.10 3.44 -23.69
C ASN A 108 -14.13 4.41 -24.87
N ILE A 109 -13.18 5.36 -24.93
CA ILE A 109 -13.09 6.30 -26.07
C ILE A 109 -12.64 5.62 -27.38
N PHE A 110 -12.15 4.37 -27.30
CA PHE A 110 -11.79 3.53 -28.44
C PHE A 110 -12.82 2.43 -28.75
N GLY A 111 -14.05 2.57 -28.26
CA GLY A 111 -15.18 1.75 -28.72
C GLY A 111 -15.53 0.53 -27.86
N LEU A 112 -14.96 0.38 -26.65
CA LEU A 112 -15.26 -0.73 -25.74
C LEU A 112 -16.77 -0.96 -25.56
N GLN A 113 -17.52 0.07 -25.19
CA GLN A 113 -18.97 -0.06 -24.95
C GLN A 113 -19.73 -0.53 -26.19
N LYS A 114 -19.32 -0.06 -27.38
CA LYS A 114 -19.97 -0.40 -28.65
C LYS A 114 -19.74 -1.85 -29.02
N ASP A 115 -18.50 -2.33 -28.86
CA ASP A 115 -18.10 -3.69 -29.26
C ASP A 115 -18.62 -4.78 -28.30
N THR A 116 -18.94 -4.41 -27.06
CA THR A 116 -19.42 -5.33 -26.01
C THR A 116 -20.92 -5.22 -25.75
N GLY A 117 -21.62 -4.34 -26.48
CA GLY A 117 -23.07 -4.13 -26.36
C GLY A 117 -23.51 -3.50 -25.04
N MET A 118 -22.63 -2.72 -24.39
CA MET A 118 -22.95 -2.09 -23.11
C MET A 118 -23.97 -0.96 -23.28
N VAL A 119 -25.00 -0.96 -22.43
CA VAL A 119 -26.08 0.03 -22.43
C VAL A 119 -26.32 0.63 -21.05
N GLY A 120 -26.67 1.91 -21.02
CA GLY A 120 -27.03 2.59 -19.78
C GLY A 120 -25.91 2.56 -18.74
N LYS A 121 -26.22 2.10 -17.52
CA LYS A 121 -25.29 2.07 -16.38
C LYS A 121 -24.31 0.89 -16.40
N GLN A 122 -24.36 0.05 -17.42
CA GLN A 122 -23.52 -1.14 -17.50
C GLN A 122 -22.01 -0.84 -17.46
N TYR A 123 -21.59 0.27 -18.08
CA TYR A 123 -20.20 0.73 -18.03
C TYR A 123 -19.77 1.15 -16.62
N SER A 124 -20.59 1.91 -15.90
CA SER A 124 -20.26 2.33 -14.52
C SER A 124 -20.24 1.16 -13.54
N TYR A 125 -21.03 0.12 -13.78
CA TYR A 125 -21.03 -1.08 -12.95
C TYR A 125 -19.70 -1.87 -13.00
N LEU A 126 -18.90 -1.72 -14.07
CA LEU A 126 -17.58 -2.36 -14.13
C LEU A 126 -16.67 -1.84 -13.01
N THR A 127 -16.66 -0.52 -12.80
CA THR A 127 -15.93 0.12 -11.71
C THR A 127 -16.51 -0.26 -10.35
N VAL A 128 -17.84 -0.34 -10.23
CA VAL A 128 -18.49 -0.76 -8.97
C VAL A 128 -18.07 -2.17 -8.56
N MET A 129 -18.20 -3.16 -9.45
CA MET A 129 -17.87 -4.55 -9.12
C MET A 129 -16.38 -4.75 -8.85
N PHE A 130 -15.53 -4.00 -9.56
CA PHE A 130 -14.10 -3.96 -9.27
C PHE A 130 -13.83 -3.49 -7.83
N TYR A 131 -14.39 -2.35 -7.39
CA TYR A 131 -14.12 -1.85 -6.04
C TYR A 131 -14.85 -2.63 -4.94
N VAL A 132 -16.00 -3.25 -5.23
CA VAL A 132 -16.69 -4.15 -4.30
C VAL A 132 -15.83 -5.39 -4.02
N SER A 133 -15.34 -6.05 -5.07
CA SER A 133 -14.43 -7.19 -4.92
C SER A 133 -13.12 -6.78 -4.24
N TYR A 134 -12.54 -5.64 -4.64
CA TYR A 134 -11.35 -5.10 -4.00
C TYR A 134 -11.56 -4.96 -2.48
N ALA A 135 -12.68 -4.37 -2.03
CA ALA A 135 -12.97 -4.19 -0.62
C ALA A 135 -13.14 -5.52 0.15
N VAL A 136 -13.87 -6.47 -0.45
CA VAL A 136 -14.19 -7.77 0.17
C VAL A 136 -12.95 -8.64 0.28
N PHE A 137 -12.12 -8.69 -0.76
CA PHE A 137 -10.96 -9.58 -0.83
C PHE A 137 -9.69 -8.99 -0.22
N GLU A 138 -9.65 -7.69 0.07
CA GLU A 138 -8.53 -7.05 0.79
C GLU A 138 -8.23 -7.76 2.12
N PHE A 139 -9.26 -7.99 2.95
CA PHE A 139 -9.10 -8.61 4.27
C PHE A 139 -8.56 -10.05 4.20
N PRO A 140 -9.20 -11.00 3.48
CA PRO A 140 -8.70 -12.36 3.38
C PRO A 140 -7.33 -12.42 2.69
N SER A 141 -7.06 -11.56 1.69
CA SER A 141 -5.77 -11.55 1.02
C SER A 141 -4.64 -11.01 1.92
N ASN A 142 -4.91 -9.96 2.70
CA ASN A 142 -3.97 -9.48 3.73
C ASN A 142 -3.70 -10.53 4.81
N TYR A 143 -4.73 -11.26 5.24
CA TYR A 143 -4.56 -12.38 6.18
C TYR A 143 -3.68 -13.48 5.59
N LEU A 144 -3.86 -13.82 4.32
CA LEU A 144 -3.04 -14.81 3.63
C LEU A 144 -1.57 -14.36 3.52
N MET A 145 -1.33 -13.08 3.19
CA MET A 145 0.02 -12.50 3.12
C MET A 145 0.77 -12.46 4.45
N GLN A 146 0.07 -12.54 5.59
CA GLN A 146 0.72 -12.65 6.91
C GLN A 146 1.22 -14.08 7.20
N ARG A 147 0.69 -15.09 6.51
CA ARG A 147 0.99 -16.51 6.75
C ARG A 147 1.87 -17.13 5.68
N LEU A 148 1.80 -16.63 4.45
CA LEU A 148 2.59 -17.10 3.33
C LEU A 148 3.79 -16.18 3.04
N PRO A 149 4.82 -16.68 2.33
CA PRO A 149 5.92 -15.85 1.86
C PRO A 149 5.40 -14.69 1.01
N ILE A 150 5.70 -13.46 1.40
CA ILE A 150 4.98 -12.29 0.88
C ILE A 150 5.34 -12.00 -0.58
N GLY A 151 6.62 -12.14 -0.95
CA GLY A 151 7.06 -11.90 -2.32
C GLY A 151 6.44 -12.88 -3.30
N ARG A 152 6.39 -14.17 -2.92
CA ARG A 152 5.77 -15.23 -3.74
C ARG A 152 4.26 -15.08 -3.82
N THR A 153 3.62 -14.67 -2.73
CA THR A 153 2.17 -14.45 -2.73
C THR A 153 1.82 -13.30 -3.67
N LEU A 154 2.47 -12.13 -3.52
CA LEU A 154 2.22 -10.97 -4.37
C LEU A 154 2.47 -11.25 -5.86
N THR A 155 3.48 -12.04 -6.18
CA THR A 155 3.80 -12.42 -7.56
C THR A 155 2.77 -13.37 -8.16
N VAL A 156 2.23 -14.31 -7.40
CA VAL A 156 1.12 -15.16 -7.84
C VAL A 156 -0.14 -14.33 -8.08
N TYR A 157 -0.49 -13.44 -7.15
CA TYR A 157 -1.62 -12.52 -7.33
C TYR A 157 -1.46 -11.67 -8.58
N MET A 158 -0.26 -11.11 -8.82
CA MET A 158 0.03 -10.32 -10.01
C MET A 158 0.00 -11.15 -11.30
N PHE A 159 0.48 -12.39 -11.27
CA PHE A 159 0.41 -13.29 -12.43
C PHE A 159 -1.04 -13.59 -12.80
N LEU A 160 -1.86 -14.00 -11.83
CA LEU A 160 -3.29 -14.28 -12.06
C LEU A 160 -4.04 -13.04 -12.55
N TRP A 161 -3.75 -11.88 -11.97
CA TRP A 161 -4.29 -10.59 -12.40
C TRP A 161 -3.92 -10.30 -13.87
N GLY A 162 -2.66 -10.48 -14.24
CA GLY A 162 -2.20 -10.29 -15.63
C GLY A 162 -2.90 -11.22 -16.62
N VAL A 163 -3.16 -12.48 -16.25
CA VAL A 163 -3.95 -13.43 -17.07
C VAL A 163 -5.38 -12.91 -17.25
N VAL A 164 -6.04 -12.49 -16.17
CA VAL A 164 -7.41 -11.96 -16.18
C VAL A 164 -7.55 -10.73 -17.07
N VAL A 165 -6.57 -9.82 -17.04
CA VAL A 165 -6.53 -8.63 -17.92
C VAL A 165 -6.31 -9.04 -19.37
N LEU A 166 -5.38 -9.95 -19.65
CA LEU A 166 -5.09 -10.38 -21.03
C LEU A 166 -6.31 -11.04 -21.69
N VAL A 167 -7.05 -11.85 -20.94
CA VAL A 167 -8.24 -12.55 -21.46
C VAL A 167 -9.39 -11.57 -21.76
N GLN A 168 -9.48 -10.42 -21.06
CA GLN A 168 -10.52 -9.40 -21.32
C GLN A 168 -10.50 -8.85 -22.74
N ALA A 169 -9.35 -8.85 -23.40
CA ALA A 169 -9.23 -8.41 -24.80
C ALA A 169 -10.08 -9.23 -25.78
N PHE A 170 -10.50 -10.44 -25.40
CA PHE A 170 -11.24 -11.35 -26.28
C PHE A 170 -12.74 -11.36 -26.03
N PHE A 171 -13.22 -10.65 -25.01
CA PHE A 171 -14.64 -10.64 -24.67
C PHE A 171 -15.49 -9.90 -25.69
N THR A 172 -16.74 -10.36 -25.79
CA THR A 172 -17.73 -9.84 -26.74
C THR A 172 -19.03 -9.41 -26.08
N ASN A 173 -19.20 -9.69 -24.79
CA ASN A 173 -20.39 -9.30 -24.03
C ASN A 173 -20.05 -8.63 -22.69
N TRP A 174 -21.02 -7.90 -22.16
CA TRP A 174 -20.89 -7.20 -20.89
C TRP A 174 -20.75 -8.14 -19.67
N ALA A 175 -21.39 -9.32 -19.69
CA ALA A 175 -21.42 -10.22 -18.54
C ALA A 175 -20.03 -10.84 -18.26
N GLU A 176 -19.32 -11.25 -19.31
CA GLU A 176 -17.92 -11.69 -19.26
C GLU A 176 -17.02 -10.60 -18.66
N PHE A 177 -17.15 -9.38 -19.19
CA PHE A 177 -16.43 -8.22 -18.68
C PHE A 177 -16.70 -7.96 -17.19
N MET A 178 -17.97 -8.05 -16.77
CA MET A 178 -18.35 -7.83 -15.38
C MET A 178 -17.74 -8.87 -14.44
N ALA A 179 -17.82 -10.15 -14.81
CA ALA A 179 -17.28 -11.24 -14.00
C ALA A 179 -15.76 -11.13 -13.85
N PHE A 180 -15.05 -10.83 -14.94
CA PHE A 180 -13.59 -10.69 -14.89
C PHE A 180 -13.15 -9.41 -14.18
N ARG A 181 -13.94 -8.33 -14.22
CA ARG A 181 -13.69 -7.13 -13.39
C ARG A 181 -13.81 -7.40 -11.90
N PHE A 182 -14.74 -8.27 -11.50
CA PHE A 182 -14.82 -8.74 -10.12
C PHE A 182 -13.60 -9.58 -9.72
N ILE A 183 -13.15 -10.50 -10.59
CA ILE A 183 -11.95 -11.31 -10.31
C ILE A 183 -10.70 -10.41 -10.26
N GLN A 184 -10.59 -9.45 -11.17
CA GLN A 184 -9.50 -8.48 -11.22
C GLN A 184 -9.41 -7.69 -9.92
N GLY A 185 -10.53 -7.13 -9.42
CA GLY A 185 -10.53 -6.41 -8.15
C GLY A 185 -10.14 -7.28 -6.96
N ALA A 186 -10.55 -8.56 -6.95
CA ALA A 186 -10.14 -9.52 -5.92
C ALA A 186 -8.63 -9.78 -5.92
N LEU A 187 -7.98 -9.80 -7.09
CA LEU A 187 -6.55 -10.08 -7.22
C LEU A 187 -5.68 -8.82 -7.02
N GLU A 188 -6.15 -7.67 -7.50
CA GLU A 188 -5.39 -6.42 -7.51
C GLU A 188 -5.26 -5.80 -6.10
N CYS A 189 -6.10 -6.21 -5.14
CA CYS A 189 -6.17 -5.63 -3.80
C CYS A 189 -4.85 -5.68 -3.01
N THR A 190 -4.02 -6.69 -3.27
CA THR A 190 -2.83 -6.99 -2.45
C THR A 190 -1.60 -6.11 -2.69
N ILE A 191 -1.50 -5.42 -3.82
CA ILE A 191 -0.25 -4.76 -4.22
C ILE A 191 0.15 -3.66 -3.23
N SER A 192 -0.75 -2.71 -2.96
CA SER A 192 -0.53 -1.58 -2.06
C SER A 192 -0.17 -1.99 -0.62
N PRO A 193 -0.99 -2.82 0.08
CA PRO A 193 -0.65 -3.27 1.43
C PRO A 193 0.60 -4.16 1.44
N GLY A 194 0.75 -5.05 0.46
CA GLY A 194 1.91 -5.95 0.36
C GLY A 194 3.22 -5.19 0.20
N PHE A 195 3.24 -4.12 -0.59
CA PHE A 195 4.40 -3.25 -0.75
C PHE A 195 4.77 -2.51 0.53
N ASN A 196 3.78 -2.05 1.29
CA ASN A 196 4.03 -1.46 2.61
C ASN A 196 4.63 -2.49 3.58
N VAL A 197 4.17 -3.75 3.55
CA VAL A 197 4.78 -4.82 4.37
C VAL A 197 6.20 -5.13 3.90
N ILE A 198 6.47 -5.20 2.59
CA ILE A 198 7.83 -5.37 2.07
C ILE A 198 8.73 -4.24 2.58
N ILE A 199 8.28 -2.99 2.51
CA ILE A 199 9.05 -1.86 3.06
C ILE A 199 9.32 -2.02 4.56
N ALA A 200 8.32 -2.46 5.32
CA ALA A 200 8.47 -2.74 6.75
C ALA A 200 9.52 -3.81 7.05
N ARG A 201 9.75 -4.75 6.12
CA ARG A 201 10.74 -5.83 6.26
C ARG A 201 12.15 -5.49 5.79
N TRP A 202 12.34 -4.38 5.06
CA TRP A 202 13.64 -3.98 4.50
C TRP A 202 14.21 -2.68 5.08
N TYR A 203 13.34 -1.81 5.57
CA TYR A 203 13.70 -0.44 5.94
C TYR A 203 13.45 -0.17 7.41
N THR A 204 14.10 0.87 7.92
CA THR A 204 13.81 1.37 9.28
C THR A 204 12.52 2.20 9.29
N LYS A 205 11.85 2.32 10.44
CA LYS A 205 10.60 3.12 10.59
C LYS A 205 10.74 4.55 10.04
N ARG A 206 11.92 5.17 10.19
CA ARG A 206 12.22 6.53 9.68
C ARG A 206 12.22 6.61 8.16
N GLU A 207 12.49 5.51 7.46
CA GLU A 207 12.63 5.47 6.00
C GLU A 207 11.33 5.11 5.29
N HIS A 208 10.37 4.46 5.97
CA HIS A 208 9.12 3.94 5.37
C HIS A 208 8.39 4.99 4.53
N SER A 209 8.12 6.16 5.11
CA SER A 209 7.37 7.22 4.42
C SER A 209 8.06 7.65 3.11
N SER A 210 9.39 7.81 3.12
CA SER A 210 10.14 8.21 1.92
C SER A 210 10.07 7.16 0.82
N ARG A 211 10.19 5.87 1.18
CA ARG A 211 10.19 4.75 0.23
C ARG A 211 8.78 4.47 -0.30
N SER A 212 7.76 4.63 0.54
CA SER A 212 6.38 4.51 0.09
C SER A 212 5.98 5.63 -0.88
N LEU A 213 6.51 6.84 -0.71
CA LEU A 213 6.28 7.92 -1.68
C LEU A 213 6.94 7.65 -3.04
N VAL A 214 8.09 6.98 -3.07
CA VAL A 214 8.75 6.61 -4.33
C VAL A 214 7.82 5.75 -5.17
N PHE A 215 7.39 4.57 -4.71
CA PHE A 215 6.54 3.71 -5.54
C PHE A 215 5.17 4.33 -5.82
N GLN A 216 4.58 5.08 -4.87
CA GLN A 216 3.29 5.75 -5.09
C GLN A 216 3.35 6.82 -6.18
N SER A 217 4.51 7.46 -6.39
CA SER A 217 4.70 8.42 -7.49
C SER A 217 4.48 7.81 -8.87
N ALA A 218 4.56 6.47 -9.00
CA ALA A 218 4.26 5.77 -10.25
C ALA A 218 2.83 5.97 -10.72
N ASN A 219 1.91 6.32 -9.81
CA ASN A 219 0.51 6.59 -10.12
C ASN A 219 0.36 7.59 -11.27
N ALA A 220 1.15 8.67 -11.25
CA ALA A 220 1.21 9.63 -12.35
C ALA A 220 2.39 9.36 -13.29
N GLY A 221 3.55 8.95 -12.77
CA GLY A 221 4.76 8.77 -13.58
C GLY A 221 4.65 7.69 -14.66
N TRP A 222 4.13 6.51 -14.33
CA TRP A 222 3.96 5.40 -15.29
C TRP A 222 2.89 5.71 -16.33
N GLY A 223 1.87 6.49 -15.97
CA GLY A 223 0.81 6.91 -16.87
C GLY A 223 1.32 7.69 -18.09
N ILE A 224 2.41 8.44 -17.97
CA ILE A 224 3.04 9.14 -19.11
C ILE A 224 3.52 8.13 -20.16
N ILE A 225 4.22 7.08 -19.72
CA ILE A 225 4.78 6.05 -20.60
C ILE A 225 3.64 5.27 -21.25
N VAL A 226 2.66 4.83 -20.44
CA VAL A 226 1.54 4.02 -20.94
C VAL A 226 0.63 4.78 -21.90
N ASN A 227 0.36 6.07 -21.67
CA ASN A 227 -0.46 6.86 -22.58
C ASN A 227 0.20 7.04 -23.96
N LEU A 228 1.53 7.15 -24.03
CA LEU A 228 2.26 7.16 -25.31
C LEU A 228 2.17 5.80 -26.01
N VAL A 229 2.22 4.69 -25.27
CA VAL A 229 2.02 3.35 -25.84
C VAL A 229 0.59 3.17 -26.35
N PHE A 230 -0.42 3.58 -25.57
CA PHE A 230 -1.82 3.58 -25.99
C PHE A 230 -2.02 4.38 -27.28
N TYR A 231 -1.35 5.53 -27.41
CA TYR A 231 -1.39 6.32 -28.64
C TYR A 231 -0.84 5.53 -29.84
N GLY A 232 0.28 4.83 -29.65
CA GLY A 232 0.85 3.95 -30.68
C GLY A 232 -0.09 2.80 -31.07
N ILE A 233 -0.68 2.12 -30.09
CA ILE A 233 -1.64 1.03 -30.30
C ILE A 233 -2.87 1.53 -31.07
N ALA A 234 -3.43 2.66 -30.64
CA ALA A 234 -4.58 3.27 -31.28
C ALA A 234 -4.29 3.63 -32.74
N LYS A 235 -3.13 4.25 -33.00
CA LYS A 235 -2.71 4.63 -34.35
C LYS A 235 -2.47 3.41 -35.25
N HIS A 236 -1.91 2.34 -34.71
CA HIS A 236 -1.72 1.09 -35.44
C HIS A 236 -3.06 0.44 -35.82
N SER A 237 -4.02 0.41 -34.89
CA SER A 237 -5.37 -0.12 -35.15
C SER A 237 -6.10 0.70 -36.22
N ALA A 238 -5.99 2.03 -36.18
CA ALA A 238 -6.57 2.90 -37.19
C ALA A 238 -5.96 2.72 -38.59
N ALA A 239 -4.67 2.39 -38.68
CA ALA A 239 -4.00 2.10 -39.95
C ALA A 239 -4.41 0.75 -40.56
N HIS A 240 -5.04 -0.15 -39.79
CA HIS A 240 -5.48 -1.47 -40.24
C HIS A 240 -6.99 -1.67 -40.01
N PRO A 241 -7.86 -1.03 -40.81
CA PRO A 241 -9.31 -1.19 -40.69
C PRO A 241 -9.74 -2.65 -40.84
N GLY A 242 -10.49 -3.17 -39.87
CA GLY A 242 -10.88 -4.60 -39.80
C GLY A 242 -9.90 -5.50 -39.03
N GLY A 243 -8.77 -4.94 -38.57
CA GLY A 243 -7.84 -5.60 -37.66
C GLY A 243 -8.28 -5.57 -36.19
N PHE A 244 -7.33 -5.84 -35.30
CA PHE A 244 -7.56 -5.85 -33.86
C PHE A 244 -7.98 -4.46 -33.35
N ALA A 245 -9.11 -4.38 -32.65
CA ALA A 245 -9.64 -3.13 -32.13
C ALA A 245 -8.66 -2.48 -31.13
N ALA A 246 -8.57 -1.14 -31.15
CA ALA A 246 -7.62 -0.40 -30.32
C ALA A 246 -7.77 -0.69 -28.82
N TRP A 247 -9.01 -0.78 -28.32
CA TRP A 247 -9.26 -1.11 -26.91
C TRP A 247 -8.80 -2.52 -26.54
N ARG A 248 -8.92 -3.49 -27.45
CA ARG A 248 -8.40 -4.85 -27.25
C ARG A 248 -6.89 -4.85 -27.20
N GLY A 249 -6.24 -4.06 -28.06
CA GLY A 249 -4.79 -3.87 -28.05
C GLY A 249 -4.28 -3.29 -26.72
N ILE A 250 -5.05 -2.37 -26.15
CA ILE A 250 -4.78 -1.80 -24.82
C ILE A 250 -4.84 -2.87 -23.72
N GLU A 251 -5.90 -3.69 -23.66
CA GLU A 251 -5.99 -4.81 -22.70
C GLU A 251 -4.82 -5.81 -22.86
N VAL A 252 -4.49 -6.19 -24.10
CA VAL A 252 -3.37 -7.12 -24.36
C VAL A 252 -2.06 -6.54 -23.83
N PHE A 253 -1.80 -5.25 -24.05
CA PHE A 253 -0.60 -4.59 -23.53
C PHE A 253 -0.60 -4.51 -22.00
N LEU A 254 -1.73 -4.17 -21.38
CA LEU A 254 -1.88 -4.14 -19.92
C LEU A 254 -1.70 -5.53 -19.29
N GLY A 255 -2.29 -6.57 -19.87
CA GLY A 255 -2.12 -7.94 -19.39
C GLY A 255 -0.69 -8.46 -19.58
N ALA A 256 -0.12 -8.25 -20.77
CA ALA A 256 1.24 -8.70 -21.09
C ALA A 256 2.29 -8.04 -20.19
N GLN A 257 2.23 -6.71 -19.97
CA GLN A 257 3.18 -6.06 -19.07
C GLN A 257 3.06 -6.56 -17.64
N THR A 258 1.83 -6.86 -17.18
CA THR A 258 1.57 -7.40 -15.85
C THR A 258 2.17 -8.79 -15.70
N LEU A 259 2.04 -9.65 -16.72
CA LEU A 259 2.66 -10.97 -16.73
C LEU A 259 4.20 -10.88 -16.71
N VAL A 260 4.79 -10.03 -17.55
CA VAL A 260 6.26 -9.83 -17.56
C VAL A 260 6.75 -9.30 -16.22
N ALA A 261 6.04 -8.33 -15.63
CA ALA A 261 6.35 -7.83 -14.30
C ALA A 261 6.23 -8.91 -13.22
N SER A 262 5.21 -9.78 -13.28
CA SER A 262 5.04 -10.88 -12.32
C SER A 262 6.18 -11.90 -12.38
N VAL A 263 6.66 -12.24 -13.58
CA VAL A 263 7.80 -13.15 -13.78
C VAL A 263 9.07 -12.54 -13.21
N ILE A 264 9.33 -11.25 -13.49
CA ILE A 264 10.50 -10.54 -12.92
C ILE A 264 10.39 -10.47 -11.39
N ALA A 265 9.21 -10.12 -10.89
CA ALA A 265 8.96 -10.02 -9.46
C ALA A 265 9.10 -11.38 -8.75
N TRP A 266 8.82 -12.51 -9.40
CA TRP A 266 9.03 -13.84 -8.82
C TRP A 266 10.49 -14.08 -8.37
N PHE A 267 11.45 -13.50 -9.10
CA PHE A 267 12.88 -13.63 -8.79
C PHE A 267 13.41 -12.53 -7.87
N LEU A 268 12.85 -11.32 -7.97
CA LEU A 268 13.39 -10.12 -7.32
C LEU A 268 12.64 -9.70 -6.06
N LEU A 269 11.32 -9.85 -6.04
CA LEU A 269 10.43 -9.37 -4.97
C LEU A 269 10.38 -10.38 -3.82
N GLY A 270 10.61 -9.92 -2.60
CA GLY A 270 10.47 -10.74 -1.40
C GLY A 270 11.07 -10.10 -0.17
N THR A 271 11.02 -10.82 0.95
CA THR A 271 11.71 -10.46 2.20
C THR A 271 13.20 -10.83 2.14
N PRO A 272 14.05 -10.33 3.09
CA PRO A 272 15.47 -10.68 3.12
C PRO A 272 15.76 -12.19 3.11
N SER A 273 14.90 -13.00 3.72
CA SER A 273 15.03 -14.45 3.73
C SER A 273 14.61 -15.09 2.39
N GLU A 274 13.60 -14.54 1.73
CA GLU A 274 13.02 -15.07 0.48
C GLU A 274 13.91 -14.84 -0.75
N VAL A 275 14.58 -13.69 -0.83
CA VAL A 275 15.31 -13.30 -2.05
C VAL A 275 16.56 -14.15 -2.29
N ARG A 276 16.85 -14.44 -3.56
CA ARG A 276 18.02 -15.23 -3.97
C ARG A 276 19.25 -14.39 -4.33
N TRP A 277 19.07 -13.09 -4.58
CA TRP A 277 20.13 -12.20 -5.03
C TRP A 277 21.00 -11.63 -3.88
N LEU A 278 20.72 -12.01 -2.63
CA LEU A 278 21.54 -11.69 -1.46
C LEU A 278 22.33 -12.91 -0.98
N ASP A 279 23.60 -12.67 -0.64
CA ASP A 279 24.44 -13.65 0.06
C ASP A 279 24.04 -13.77 1.53
N HIS A 280 24.44 -14.88 2.18
CA HIS A 280 24.11 -15.15 3.58
C HIS A 280 24.48 -14.00 4.52
N LYS A 281 25.71 -13.46 4.41
CA LYS A 281 26.15 -12.31 5.22
C LYS A 281 25.23 -11.11 5.01
N GLN A 282 24.86 -10.80 3.77
CA GLN A 282 23.99 -9.66 3.45
C GLN A 282 22.55 -9.85 3.96
N LYS A 283 22.04 -11.09 3.98
CA LYS A 283 20.74 -11.41 4.58
C LYS A 283 20.76 -11.13 6.08
N VAL A 284 21.79 -11.61 6.78
CA VAL A 284 21.97 -11.35 8.22
C VAL A 284 22.05 -9.85 8.49
N THR A 285 22.86 -9.12 7.71
CA THR A 285 22.98 -7.64 7.79
C THR A 285 21.64 -6.93 7.57
N ALA A 286 20.84 -7.36 6.58
CA ALA A 286 19.53 -6.77 6.30
C ALA A 286 18.54 -7.01 7.46
N THR A 287 18.50 -8.23 8.00
CA THR A 287 17.61 -8.58 9.10
C THR A 287 18.01 -7.87 10.39
N ALA A 288 19.31 -7.86 10.73
CA ALA A 288 19.87 -7.13 11.87
C ALA A 288 19.43 -5.66 11.92
N ARG A 289 19.49 -4.98 10.76
CA ARG A 289 19.09 -3.58 10.62
C ARG A 289 17.62 -3.33 10.97
N VAL A 290 16.75 -4.26 10.59
CA VAL A 290 15.30 -4.15 10.79
C VAL A 290 14.89 -4.59 12.20
N MET A 291 15.71 -5.38 12.90
CA MET A 291 15.48 -5.74 14.30
C MET A 291 15.44 -4.53 15.24
N VAL A 292 16.12 -3.42 14.90
CA VAL A 292 15.99 -2.14 15.62
C VAL A 292 14.55 -1.63 15.63
N ASN A 293 13.74 -1.97 14.62
CA ASN A 293 12.31 -1.63 14.61
C ASN A 293 11.51 -2.41 15.66
N HIS A 294 11.98 -3.61 16.06
CA HIS A 294 11.36 -4.49 17.05
C HIS A 294 11.85 -4.23 18.48
N ALA A 295 13.10 -3.80 18.66
CA ALA A 295 13.75 -3.57 19.96
C ALA A 295 13.07 -2.53 20.89
N GLY A 296 12.09 -1.78 20.41
CA GLY A 296 11.28 -0.86 21.22
C GLY A 296 9.77 -1.12 21.25
N THR A 297 9.30 -2.21 20.62
CA THR A 297 7.85 -2.46 20.45
C THR A 297 7.33 -3.68 21.22
N ASP A 298 8.20 -4.41 21.92
CA ASP A 298 7.90 -5.68 22.61
C ASP A 298 8.47 -5.76 24.04
N LEU A 299 8.59 -4.64 24.77
CA LEU A 299 9.00 -4.69 26.18
C LEU A 299 7.94 -5.34 27.10
N THR A 300 6.67 -5.43 26.68
CA THR A 300 5.55 -5.90 27.52
C THR A 300 4.94 -7.23 27.09
N GLY A 301 5.36 -7.86 25.99
CA GLY A 301 4.79 -9.13 25.52
C GLY A 301 3.29 -9.08 25.15
N THR A 302 2.68 -7.89 25.08
CA THR A 302 1.25 -7.68 24.77
C THR A 302 1.00 -7.67 23.26
N GLY A 303 1.35 -8.75 22.56
CA GLY A 303 1.15 -8.90 21.11
C GLY A 303 -0.32 -9.12 20.67
N GLY A 304 -1.28 -9.03 21.57
CA GLY A 304 -2.69 -9.34 21.32
C GLY A 304 -3.55 -8.14 20.87
N TRP A 305 -4.67 -8.43 20.21
CA TRP A 305 -5.68 -7.43 19.85
C TRP A 305 -6.29 -6.78 21.10
N SER A 306 -6.24 -5.45 21.21
CA SER A 306 -6.80 -4.73 22.37
C SER A 306 -8.18 -4.15 22.06
N TRP A 307 -9.23 -4.80 22.58
CA TRP A 307 -10.61 -4.30 22.46
C TRP A 307 -10.81 -2.90 23.08
N SER A 308 -10.00 -2.54 24.08
CA SER A 308 -10.03 -1.20 24.66
C SER A 308 -9.59 -0.13 23.66
N GLN A 309 -8.53 -0.40 22.88
CA GLN A 309 -8.07 0.47 21.80
C GLN A 309 -9.07 0.48 20.64
N THR A 310 -9.72 -0.64 20.34
CA THR A 310 -10.79 -0.70 19.33
C THR A 310 -11.95 0.23 19.70
N ARG A 311 -12.45 0.16 20.94
CA ARG A 311 -13.52 1.06 21.42
C ARG A 311 -13.07 2.51 21.37
N GLU A 312 -11.83 2.79 21.77
CA GLU A 312 -11.26 4.13 21.70
C GLU A 312 -11.19 4.66 20.26
N ALA A 313 -10.80 3.81 19.28
CA ALA A 313 -10.76 4.17 17.87
C ALA A 313 -12.12 4.65 17.36
N PHE A 314 -13.21 3.96 17.71
CA PHE A 314 -14.57 4.34 17.30
C PHE A 314 -15.12 5.59 18.01
N LEU A 315 -14.57 5.95 19.16
CA LEU A 315 -14.92 7.18 19.87
C LEU A 315 -14.07 8.38 19.44
N ASP A 316 -12.95 8.14 18.75
CA ASP A 316 -12.04 9.19 18.31
C ASP A 316 -12.59 9.91 17.05
N PRO A 317 -12.81 11.24 17.12
CA PRO A 317 -13.20 12.04 15.94
C PRO A 317 -12.24 11.91 14.75
N VAL A 318 -10.96 11.60 14.99
CA VAL A 318 -9.95 11.42 13.92
C VAL A 318 -10.37 10.32 12.95
N LEU A 319 -10.99 9.23 13.41
CA LEU A 319 -11.49 8.16 12.57
C LEU A 319 -12.52 8.68 11.55
N TYR A 320 -13.45 9.52 12.00
CA TYR A 320 -14.51 10.05 11.16
C TYR A 320 -13.99 11.11 10.17
N PHE A 321 -13.05 11.96 10.59
CA PHE A 321 -12.38 12.88 9.67
C PHE A 321 -11.63 12.12 8.57
N GLN A 322 -10.86 11.10 8.94
CA GLN A 322 -10.12 10.25 8.00
C GLN A 322 -11.05 9.56 7.01
N PHE A 323 -12.12 8.93 7.50
CA PHE A 323 -13.11 8.26 6.67
C PHE A 323 -13.78 9.25 5.71
N ALA A 324 -14.32 10.36 6.20
CA ALA A 324 -15.10 11.30 5.41
C ALA A 324 -14.24 12.03 4.37
N ILE A 325 -13.04 12.48 4.72
CA ILE A 325 -12.11 13.11 3.76
C ILE A 325 -11.73 12.10 2.67
N THR A 326 -11.34 10.88 3.04
CA THR A 326 -10.97 9.85 2.08
C THR A 326 -12.13 9.50 1.16
N PHE A 327 -13.34 9.33 1.72
CA PHE A 327 -14.55 9.06 0.95
C PHE A 327 -14.81 10.16 -0.09
N LEU A 328 -14.86 11.43 0.32
CA LEU A 328 -15.15 12.54 -0.59
C LEU A 328 -14.08 12.70 -1.68
N CYS A 329 -12.80 12.53 -1.36
CA CYS A 329 -11.74 12.56 -2.35
C CYS A 329 -11.80 11.36 -3.31
N CYS A 330 -12.23 10.19 -2.83
CA CYS A 330 -12.38 8.99 -3.66
C CYS A 330 -13.65 9.00 -4.52
N VAL A 331 -14.69 9.75 -4.15
CA VAL A 331 -15.82 10.04 -5.05
C VAL A 331 -15.31 10.75 -6.31
N VAL A 332 -14.43 11.73 -6.14
CA VAL A 332 -13.80 12.42 -7.29
C VAL A 332 -12.87 11.47 -8.05
N ASN A 333 -12.13 10.61 -7.35
CA ASN A 333 -11.29 9.59 -7.98
C ASN A 333 -12.08 8.66 -8.90
N GLY A 334 -13.12 8.01 -8.38
CA GLY A 334 -13.93 7.05 -9.13
C GLY A 334 -14.58 7.66 -10.37
N ALA A 335 -15.02 8.92 -10.27
CA ALA A 335 -15.60 9.66 -11.38
C ALA A 335 -14.55 9.99 -12.47
N ILE A 336 -13.44 10.63 -12.09
CA ILE A 336 -12.40 11.06 -13.04
C ILE A 336 -11.68 9.86 -13.66
N THR A 337 -11.36 8.82 -12.89
CA THR A 337 -10.67 7.63 -13.42
C THR A 337 -11.52 6.87 -14.44
N THR A 338 -12.84 6.83 -14.28
CA THR A 338 -13.74 6.07 -15.16
C THR A 338 -14.23 6.90 -16.36
N PHE A 339 -14.49 8.19 -16.16
CA PHE A 339 -15.15 9.07 -17.15
C PHE A 339 -14.29 10.24 -17.62
N GLY A 340 -13.11 10.45 -17.04
CA GLY A 340 -12.25 11.60 -17.32
C GLY A 340 -11.91 11.76 -18.81
N THR A 341 -11.48 10.68 -19.46
CA THR A 341 -11.21 10.67 -20.90
C THR A 341 -12.44 11.03 -21.74
N VAL A 342 -13.64 10.63 -21.31
CA VAL A 342 -14.90 10.98 -21.97
C VAL A 342 -15.19 12.47 -21.81
N ILE A 343 -14.99 13.02 -20.61
CA ILE A 343 -15.13 14.46 -20.34
C ILE A 343 -14.18 15.26 -21.23
N GLU A 344 -12.92 14.83 -21.37
CA GLU A 344 -11.92 15.48 -22.22
C GLU A 344 -12.29 15.44 -23.71
N THR A 345 -12.79 14.29 -24.21
CA THR A 345 -13.34 14.23 -25.58
C THR A 345 -14.55 15.15 -25.74
N GLY A 346 -15.36 15.33 -24.69
CA GLY A 346 -16.49 16.26 -24.64
C GLY A 346 -16.09 17.74 -24.75
N PHE A 347 -14.82 18.09 -24.52
CA PHE A 347 -14.31 19.45 -24.77
C PHE A 347 -14.05 19.74 -26.26
N GLY A 348 -14.15 18.72 -27.13
CA GLY A 348 -13.88 18.82 -28.56
C GLY A 348 -12.51 18.30 -28.99
N PHE A 349 -11.76 17.62 -28.11
CA PHE A 349 -10.53 16.91 -28.47
C PHE A 349 -10.83 15.53 -29.06
N ASP A 350 -10.04 15.13 -30.06
CA ASP A 350 -10.08 13.76 -30.56
C ASP A 350 -9.44 12.79 -29.53
N ALA A 351 -9.76 11.50 -29.66
CA ALA A 351 -9.26 10.47 -28.74
C ALA A 351 -7.72 10.39 -28.67
N TYR A 352 -7.01 10.72 -29.76
CA TYR A 352 -5.55 10.69 -29.81
C TYR A 352 -4.93 11.88 -29.09
N GLN A 353 -5.52 13.06 -29.25
CA GLN A 353 -5.14 14.28 -28.55
C GLN A 353 -5.34 14.11 -27.05
N VAL A 354 -6.45 13.51 -26.62
CA VAL A 354 -6.71 13.23 -25.19
C VAL A 354 -5.57 12.40 -24.58
N LEU A 355 -5.10 11.34 -25.25
CA LEU A 355 -3.95 10.55 -24.75
C LEU A 355 -2.67 11.38 -24.55
N LEU A 356 -2.37 12.28 -25.49
CA LEU A 356 -1.20 13.15 -25.39
C LEU A 356 -1.37 14.21 -24.29
N LEU A 357 -2.56 14.76 -24.15
CA LEU A 357 -2.87 15.77 -23.14
C LEU A 357 -2.91 15.20 -21.71
N GLU A 358 -3.29 13.93 -21.56
CA GLU A 358 -3.16 13.19 -20.31
C GLU A 358 -1.69 13.03 -19.88
N CYS A 359 -0.74 12.96 -20.83
CA CYS A 359 0.69 12.98 -20.48
C CYS A 359 1.08 14.28 -19.78
N VAL A 360 0.52 15.41 -20.24
CA VAL A 360 0.75 16.73 -19.62
C VAL A 360 0.11 16.77 -18.23
N ARG A 361 -1.11 16.25 -18.08
CA ARG A 361 -1.79 16.14 -16.78
C ARG A 361 -0.96 15.33 -15.78
N ASN A 362 -0.43 14.20 -16.22
CA ASN A 362 0.40 13.33 -15.40
C ASN A 362 1.73 14.00 -15.02
N ALA A 363 2.39 14.69 -15.96
CA ALA A 363 3.60 15.46 -15.66
C ALA A 363 3.36 16.55 -14.60
N PHE A 364 2.25 17.28 -14.72
CA PHE A 364 1.86 18.28 -13.71
C PHE A 364 1.64 17.64 -12.33
N SER A 365 0.96 16.49 -12.28
CA SER A 365 0.75 15.73 -11.04
C SER A 365 2.09 15.33 -10.41
N VAL A 366 3.02 14.77 -11.18
CA VAL A 366 4.36 14.37 -10.70
C VAL A 366 5.13 15.55 -10.11
N ILE A 367 5.18 16.68 -10.83
CA ILE A 367 5.89 17.89 -10.37
C ILE A 367 5.29 18.36 -9.04
N TRP A 368 3.97 18.39 -8.94
CA TRP A 368 3.28 18.82 -7.72
C TRP A 368 3.50 17.85 -6.55
N PHE A 369 3.47 16.54 -6.79
CA PHE A 369 3.79 15.53 -5.77
C PHE A 369 5.21 15.68 -5.23
N VAL A 370 6.21 15.89 -6.10
CA VAL A 370 7.61 16.11 -5.68
C VAL A 370 7.72 17.39 -4.87
N PHE A 371 7.05 18.47 -5.31
CA PHE A 371 7.06 19.74 -4.61
C PHE A 371 6.42 19.66 -3.21
N VAL A 372 5.25 19.03 -3.09
CA VAL A 372 4.57 18.81 -1.79
C VAL A 372 5.39 17.88 -0.90
N GLY A 373 5.98 16.81 -1.46
CA GLY A 373 6.84 15.88 -0.72
C GLY A 373 8.08 16.58 -0.15
N TYR A 374 8.82 17.30 -1.00
CA TYR A 374 10.03 18.02 -0.60
C TYR A 374 9.76 19.14 0.41
N SER A 375 8.72 19.95 0.18
CA SER A 375 8.34 21.02 1.12
C SER A 375 7.88 20.46 2.47
N SER A 376 7.20 19.31 2.47
CA SER A 376 6.77 18.61 3.69
C SER A 376 7.93 17.99 4.49
N LEU A 377 9.10 17.81 3.88
CA LEU A 377 10.34 17.41 4.57
C LEU A 377 11.06 18.62 5.18
N LYS A 378 11.04 19.78 4.51
CA LYS A 378 11.74 20.98 4.98
C LYS A 378 10.96 21.81 6.00
N ILE A 379 9.63 21.85 5.88
CA ILE A 379 8.80 22.75 6.69
C ILE A 379 7.91 21.91 7.62
N ARG A 380 8.08 22.08 8.92
CA ARG A 380 7.29 21.39 9.93
C ARG A 380 5.84 21.90 9.90
N HIS A 381 4.87 21.02 10.13
CA HIS A 381 3.42 21.32 10.17
C HIS A 381 2.78 21.83 8.86
N ILE A 382 3.48 21.83 7.73
CA ILE A 382 2.93 22.35 6.46
C ILE A 382 1.95 21.38 5.76
N ARG A 383 2.01 20.08 6.09
CA ARG A 383 1.31 19.00 5.36
C ARG A 383 -0.20 19.26 5.16
N MET A 384 -0.92 19.65 6.21
CA MET A 384 -2.36 19.92 6.10
C MET A 384 -2.68 21.16 5.26
N TYR A 385 -1.76 22.12 5.14
CA TYR A 385 -1.94 23.26 4.23
C TYR A 385 -1.82 22.85 2.76
N TRP A 386 -0.90 21.93 2.45
CA TRP A 386 -0.85 21.33 1.12
C TRP A 386 -2.09 20.50 0.80
N MET A 387 -2.66 19.82 1.80
CA MET A 387 -3.96 19.15 1.64
C MET A 387 -5.06 20.16 1.29
N MET A 388 -5.14 21.28 2.01
CA MET A 388 -6.13 22.33 1.74
C MET A 388 -5.96 22.92 0.33
N LEU A 389 -4.74 23.32 -0.05
CA LEU A 389 -4.48 23.88 -1.38
C LEU A 389 -4.76 22.87 -2.50
N SER A 390 -4.38 21.60 -2.29
CA SER A 390 -4.63 20.51 -3.24
C SER A 390 -6.10 20.07 -3.30
N THR A 391 -6.97 20.71 -2.51
CA THR A 391 -8.43 20.55 -2.58
C THR A 391 -9.08 21.78 -3.22
N VAL A 392 -8.61 22.98 -2.91
CA VAL A 392 -9.12 24.25 -3.46
C VAL A 392 -8.95 24.33 -4.98
N ILE A 393 -7.80 23.94 -5.51
CA ILE A 393 -7.54 24.04 -6.96
C ILE A 393 -8.47 23.08 -7.74
N PRO A 394 -8.58 21.77 -7.40
CA PRO A 394 -9.57 20.89 -8.03
C PRO A 394 -11.02 21.34 -7.84
N PHE A 395 -11.37 21.93 -6.69
CA PHE A 395 -12.70 22.50 -6.45
C PHE A 395 -13.05 23.57 -7.50
N ILE A 396 -12.17 24.56 -7.66
CA ILE A 396 -12.36 25.64 -8.64
C ILE A 396 -12.35 25.06 -10.06
N ALA A 397 -11.39 24.20 -10.37
CA ALA A 397 -11.26 23.57 -11.69
C ALA A 397 -12.54 22.83 -12.11
N LEU A 398 -13.09 21.98 -11.25
CA LEU A 398 -14.31 21.22 -11.53
C LEU A 398 -15.53 22.13 -11.72
N LEU A 399 -15.64 23.21 -10.93
CA LEU A 399 -16.71 24.20 -11.12
C LEU A 399 -16.58 24.93 -12.46
N VAL A 400 -15.38 25.36 -12.83
CA VAL A 400 -15.17 26.03 -14.13
C VAL A 400 -15.49 25.08 -15.27
N ILE A 401 -15.05 23.82 -15.21
CA ILE A 401 -15.36 22.81 -16.25
C ILE A 401 -16.87 22.62 -16.40
N ALA A 402 -17.59 22.54 -15.28
CA ALA A 402 -19.04 22.30 -15.27
C ALA A 402 -19.87 23.50 -15.75
N LEU A 403 -19.47 24.73 -15.37
CA LEU A 403 -20.26 25.93 -15.61
C LEU A 403 -19.90 26.66 -16.91
N LEU A 404 -18.69 26.46 -17.43
CA LEU A 404 -18.25 27.15 -18.63
C LEU A 404 -18.94 26.54 -19.87
N PRO A 405 -19.47 27.35 -20.80
CA PRO A 405 -20.12 26.85 -22.01
C PRO A 405 -19.20 25.97 -22.85
N THR A 406 -19.75 24.95 -23.50
CA THR A 406 -19.01 24.16 -24.49
C THR A 406 -18.98 24.90 -25.82
N GLN A 407 -18.02 25.80 -25.97
CA GLN A 407 -17.71 26.50 -27.21
C GLN A 407 -16.21 26.33 -27.49
N ASP A 408 -15.82 26.33 -28.76
CA ASP A 408 -14.42 26.12 -29.17
C ASP A 408 -13.45 27.11 -28.52
N GLN A 409 -13.90 28.35 -28.28
CA GLN A 409 -13.12 29.38 -27.59
C GLN A 409 -12.70 28.98 -26.15
N TYR A 410 -13.47 28.12 -25.49
CA TYR A 410 -13.24 27.71 -24.10
C TYR A 410 -12.60 26.34 -23.96
N ARG A 411 -12.34 25.63 -25.07
CA ARG A 411 -11.80 24.27 -25.07
C ARG A 411 -10.48 24.16 -24.29
N TRP A 412 -9.54 25.06 -24.55
CA TRP A 412 -8.25 25.08 -23.84
C TRP A 412 -8.40 25.52 -22.38
N THR A 413 -9.32 26.43 -22.08
CA THR A 413 -9.62 26.83 -20.69
C THR A 413 -10.12 25.63 -19.88
N LYS A 414 -11.06 24.85 -20.42
CA LYS A 414 -11.53 23.60 -19.79
C LYS A 414 -10.39 22.60 -19.61
N MET A 415 -9.51 22.46 -20.60
CA MET A 415 -8.36 21.56 -20.53
C MET A 415 -7.36 21.93 -19.42
N VAL A 416 -6.98 23.21 -19.33
CA VAL A 416 -6.06 23.69 -18.30
C VAL A 416 -6.67 23.55 -16.90
N MET A 417 -7.97 23.84 -16.75
CA MET A 417 -8.67 23.57 -15.50
C MET A 417 -8.67 22.08 -15.18
N TYR A 418 -8.90 21.22 -16.18
CA TYR A 418 -8.87 19.76 -15.99
C TYR A 418 -7.49 19.27 -15.55
N TRP A 419 -6.39 19.85 -16.04
CA TRP A 419 -5.06 19.58 -15.49
C TRP A 419 -4.92 19.95 -14.02
N GLY A 420 -5.55 21.05 -13.60
CA GLY A 420 -5.64 21.46 -12.20
C GLY A 420 -6.33 20.44 -11.29
N THR A 421 -7.15 19.54 -11.83
CA THR A 421 -7.74 18.45 -11.05
C THR A 421 -6.70 17.42 -10.62
N ALA A 422 -5.58 17.24 -11.34
CA ALA A 422 -4.63 16.14 -11.14
C ALA A 422 -4.01 16.04 -9.73
N ILE A 423 -4.19 17.06 -8.90
CA ILE A 423 -3.68 17.15 -7.53
C ILE A 423 -4.70 16.70 -6.48
N PHE A 424 -5.95 16.37 -6.86
CA PHE A 424 -7.03 16.00 -5.95
C PHE A 424 -6.72 14.76 -5.08
N VAL A 425 -5.73 13.95 -5.47
CA VAL A 425 -5.37 12.71 -4.77
C VAL A 425 -4.47 12.96 -3.54
N ILE A 426 -3.81 14.12 -3.47
CA ILE A 426 -2.87 14.45 -2.38
C ILE A 426 -3.54 14.48 -1.00
N PRO A 427 -4.73 15.07 -0.82
CA PRO A 427 -5.44 15.01 0.45
C PRO A 427 -5.65 13.57 0.94
N SER A 428 -6.08 12.65 0.07
CA SER A 428 -6.26 11.23 0.44
C SER A 428 -4.96 10.58 0.89
N PHE A 429 -3.89 10.68 0.07
CA PHE A 429 -2.61 10.06 0.43
C PHE A 429 -1.96 10.67 1.68
N SER A 430 -2.11 11.98 1.85
CA SER A 430 -1.62 12.68 3.05
C SER A 430 -2.42 12.28 4.28
N ALA A 431 -3.75 12.12 4.16
CA ALA A 431 -4.60 11.63 5.24
C ALA A 431 -4.16 10.23 5.70
N TRP A 432 -3.91 9.32 4.76
CA TRP A 432 -3.36 7.99 5.05
C TRP A 432 -2.01 8.05 5.79
N ALA A 433 -1.08 8.89 5.32
CA ALA A 433 0.21 9.06 5.98
C ALA A 433 0.07 9.63 7.40
N LEU A 434 -0.91 10.52 7.64
CA LEU A 434 -1.18 11.13 8.93
C LEU A 434 -1.72 10.14 9.98
N ILE A 435 -2.29 8.99 9.58
CA ILE A 435 -2.74 7.97 10.54
C ILE A 435 -1.57 7.54 11.43
N SER A 436 -0.43 7.22 10.82
CA SER A 436 0.76 6.76 11.53
C SER A 436 1.46 7.85 12.37
N SER A 437 1.22 9.13 12.07
CA SER A 437 1.84 10.24 12.79
C SER A 437 0.95 10.85 13.86
N ASN A 438 -0.37 10.75 13.74
CA ASN A 438 -1.32 11.42 14.62
C ASN A 438 -2.11 10.44 15.51
N THR A 439 -1.96 9.14 15.29
CA THR A 439 -2.61 8.10 16.10
C THR A 439 -1.54 7.21 16.71
N ALA A 440 -1.68 6.87 17.99
CA ALA A 440 -0.85 5.89 18.67
C ALA A 440 -1.72 4.73 19.17
N GLY A 441 -1.10 3.57 19.36
CA GLY A 441 -1.78 2.31 19.68
C GLY A 441 -1.93 1.42 18.44
N ARG A 442 -1.34 0.24 18.51
CA ARG A 442 -1.27 -0.72 17.39
C ARG A 442 -2.66 -1.11 16.87
N THR A 443 -3.55 -1.49 17.77
CA THR A 443 -4.93 -1.88 17.41
C THR A 443 -5.73 -0.67 16.92
N LYS A 444 -5.53 0.51 17.55
CA LYS A 444 -6.20 1.75 17.13
C LYS A 444 -5.83 2.15 15.70
N ILE A 445 -4.53 2.17 15.38
CA ILE A 445 -4.01 2.45 14.03
C ILE A 445 -4.63 1.47 13.01
N SER A 446 -4.65 0.18 13.33
CA SER A 446 -5.24 -0.84 12.45
C SER A 446 -6.72 -0.61 12.17
N VAL A 447 -7.52 -0.23 13.18
CA VAL A 447 -8.95 0.05 13.03
C VAL A 447 -9.18 1.30 12.19
N ILE A 448 -8.42 2.38 12.43
CA ILE A 448 -8.52 3.61 11.64
C ILE A 448 -8.12 3.34 10.19
N SER A 449 -6.99 2.67 9.94
CA SER A 449 -6.55 2.30 8.58
C SER A 449 -7.58 1.46 7.84
N ALA A 450 -8.17 0.45 8.50
CA ALA A 450 -9.22 -0.38 7.89
C ALA A 450 -10.48 0.44 7.55
N THR A 451 -10.88 1.36 8.44
CA THR A 451 -12.04 2.23 8.21
C THR A 451 -11.78 3.20 7.06
N THR A 452 -10.59 3.82 7.02
CA THR A 452 -10.16 4.69 5.93
C THR A 452 -10.18 3.95 4.58
N PHE A 453 -9.76 2.69 4.57
CA PHE A 453 -9.82 1.85 3.38
C PHE A 453 -11.25 1.54 2.91
N ILE A 454 -12.19 1.33 3.83
CA ILE A 454 -13.63 1.24 3.50
C ILE A 454 -14.09 2.55 2.85
N GLY A 455 -13.66 3.70 3.38
CA GLY A 455 -13.92 5.02 2.78
C GLY A 455 -13.37 5.14 1.36
N TYR A 456 -12.17 4.62 1.10
CA TYR A 456 -11.56 4.56 -0.23
C TYR A 456 -12.41 3.75 -1.22
N CYS A 457 -12.81 2.53 -0.87
CA CYS A 457 -13.58 1.67 -1.77
C CYS A 457 -14.99 2.23 -2.01
N THR A 458 -15.70 2.61 -0.94
CA THR A 458 -17.06 3.16 -1.03
C THR A 458 -17.10 4.49 -1.77
N GLY A 459 -16.10 5.34 -1.58
CA GLY A 459 -15.97 6.60 -2.32
C GLY A 459 -15.81 6.35 -3.81
N ASN A 460 -14.92 5.44 -4.22
CA ASN A 460 -14.74 5.09 -5.63
C ASN A 460 -16.01 4.50 -6.28
N ILE A 461 -16.72 3.64 -5.55
CA ILE A 461 -18.01 3.09 -5.97
C ILE A 461 -19.01 4.24 -6.20
N ALA A 462 -19.19 5.12 -5.22
CA ALA A 462 -20.10 6.25 -5.31
C ALA A 462 -19.72 7.19 -6.46
N GLY A 463 -18.43 7.48 -6.63
CA GLY A 463 -17.87 8.29 -7.71
C GLY A 463 -18.21 7.78 -9.10
N SER A 464 -18.09 6.47 -9.34
CA SER A 464 -18.45 5.89 -10.64
C SER A 464 -19.94 6.04 -10.99
N GLN A 465 -20.79 6.24 -9.98
CA GLN A 465 -22.24 6.39 -10.16
C GLN A 465 -22.69 7.85 -10.33
N THR A 466 -21.82 8.84 -10.12
CA THR A 466 -22.16 10.27 -10.26
C THR A 466 -22.26 10.74 -11.71
N MET A 467 -21.82 9.92 -12.66
CA MET A 467 -21.76 10.24 -14.09
C MET A 467 -22.78 9.40 -14.90
N PRO A 468 -24.09 9.69 -14.81
CA PRO A 468 -25.09 8.86 -15.47
C PRO A 468 -25.10 9.10 -17.00
N PRO A 469 -25.48 8.08 -17.80
CA PRO A 469 -25.44 8.17 -19.27
C PRO A 469 -26.24 9.32 -19.87
N LYS A 470 -27.33 9.73 -19.21
CA LYS A 470 -28.20 10.84 -19.64
C LYS A 470 -27.48 12.19 -19.72
N ASP A 471 -26.39 12.36 -18.95
CA ASP A 471 -25.66 13.62 -18.86
C ASP A 471 -24.38 13.59 -19.73
N ALA A 472 -24.11 12.48 -20.43
CA ALA A 472 -22.96 12.34 -21.32
C ALA A 472 -23.06 13.31 -22.52
N PRO A 473 -21.93 13.79 -23.08
CA PRO A 473 -20.54 13.55 -22.65
C PRO A 473 -20.03 14.55 -21.60
N HIS A 474 -20.82 15.57 -21.25
CA HIS A 474 -20.35 16.69 -20.43
C HIS A 474 -20.47 16.44 -18.92
N TYR A 475 -21.41 15.60 -18.52
CA TYR A 475 -21.68 15.21 -17.14
C TYR A 475 -21.72 16.39 -16.16
N ILE A 476 -22.42 17.48 -16.52
CA ILE A 476 -22.45 18.71 -15.71
C ILE A 476 -22.88 18.45 -14.27
N PRO A 477 -24.01 17.74 -13.98
CA PRO A 477 -24.42 17.48 -12.60
C PRO A 477 -23.40 16.65 -11.82
N GLY A 478 -22.81 15.63 -12.46
CA GLY A 478 -21.79 14.78 -11.84
C GLY A 478 -20.49 15.53 -11.54
N THR A 479 -20.09 16.44 -12.43
CA THR A 479 -18.92 17.31 -12.25
C THR A 479 -19.14 18.30 -11.11
N ILE A 480 -20.34 18.87 -10.99
CA ILE A 480 -20.73 19.73 -9.85
C ILE A 480 -20.73 18.92 -8.55
N ALA A 481 -21.23 17.68 -8.56
CA ALA A 481 -21.18 16.80 -7.39
C ALA A 481 -19.75 16.52 -6.94
N CYS A 482 -18.83 16.30 -7.88
CA CYS A 482 -17.40 16.14 -7.60
C CYS A 482 -16.79 17.42 -7.00
N ALA A 483 -17.15 18.59 -7.53
CA ALA A 483 -16.74 19.86 -6.93
C ALA A 483 -17.29 20.00 -5.50
N ALA A 484 -18.56 19.71 -5.26
CA ALA A 484 -19.14 19.74 -3.90
C ALA A 484 -18.39 18.82 -2.93
N CYS A 485 -17.95 17.63 -3.39
CA CYS A 485 -17.11 16.73 -2.60
C CYS A 485 -15.76 17.36 -2.23
N MET A 486 -15.10 18.06 -3.15
CA MET A 486 -13.86 18.80 -2.85
C MET A 486 -14.12 19.93 -1.84
N GLY A 487 -15.21 20.69 -2.00
CA GLY A 487 -15.60 21.72 -1.04
C GLY A 487 -15.85 21.16 0.37
N GLY A 488 -16.57 20.03 0.46
CA GLY A 488 -16.79 19.31 1.71
C GLY A 488 -15.49 18.79 2.33
N ALA A 489 -14.59 18.21 1.52
CA ALA A 489 -13.28 17.75 1.99
C ALA A 489 -12.45 18.91 2.54
N LEU A 490 -12.47 20.09 1.91
CA LEU A 490 -11.76 21.28 2.40
C LEU A 490 -12.27 21.69 3.79
N ILE A 491 -13.59 21.76 3.97
CA ILE A 491 -14.20 22.09 5.27
C ILE A 491 -13.76 21.07 6.33
N LEU A 492 -13.80 19.77 6.01
CA LEU A 492 -13.38 18.72 6.93
C LEU A 492 -11.89 18.78 7.27
N ILE A 493 -11.01 19.10 6.31
CA ILE A 493 -9.57 19.27 6.57
C ILE A 493 -9.32 20.45 7.52
N VAL A 494 -10.04 21.56 7.32
CA VAL A 494 -9.97 22.74 8.20
C VAL A 494 -10.43 22.38 9.61
N LEU A 495 -11.59 21.74 9.75
CA LEU A 495 -12.13 21.30 11.04
C LEU A 495 -11.20 20.31 11.74
N TRP A 496 -10.67 19.34 10.99
CA TRP A 496 -9.71 18.37 11.52
C TRP A 496 -8.43 19.04 12.02
N ARG A 497 -7.92 20.03 11.28
CA ARG A 497 -6.77 20.81 11.72
C ARG A 497 -7.06 21.58 13.02
N PHE A 498 -8.22 22.22 13.13
CA PHE A 498 -8.63 22.90 14.37
C PHE A 498 -8.75 21.93 15.54
N TRP A 499 -9.31 20.74 15.31
CA TRP A 499 -9.38 19.67 16.31
C TRP A 499 -7.98 19.25 16.81
N LEU A 500 -7.02 19.04 15.90
CA LEU A 500 -5.66 18.67 16.26
C LEU A 500 -4.95 19.78 17.04
N VAL A 501 -5.11 21.04 16.64
CA VAL A 501 -4.54 22.20 17.38
C VAL A 501 -5.16 22.30 18.77
N TYR A 502 -6.47 22.11 18.90
CA TYR A 502 -7.16 22.10 20.18
C TYR A 502 -6.66 20.97 21.10
N GLN A 503 -6.53 19.75 20.57
CA GLN A 503 -6.00 18.61 21.33
C GLN A 503 -4.56 18.83 21.77
N ASN A 504 -3.72 19.36 20.89
CA ASN A 504 -2.32 19.62 21.21
C ASN A 504 -2.19 20.70 22.28
N ARG A 505 -2.99 21.76 22.20
CA ARG A 505 -3.03 22.78 23.26
C ARG A 505 -3.48 22.20 24.60
N LYS A 506 -4.52 21.37 24.63
CA LYS A 506 -5.00 20.72 25.87
C LYS A 506 -3.93 19.80 26.48
N LYS A 507 -3.19 19.07 25.64
CA LYS A 507 -2.07 18.23 26.07
C LYS A 507 -0.90 19.07 26.58
N ASP A 508 -0.56 20.15 25.89
CA ASP A 508 0.49 21.09 26.32
C ASP A 508 0.16 21.71 27.69
N GLU A 509 -1.11 22.09 27.94
CA GLU A 509 -1.59 22.57 29.24
C GLU A 509 -1.45 21.49 30.33
N ALA A 510 -1.80 20.23 30.01
CA ALA A 510 -1.69 19.11 30.95
C ALA A 510 -0.23 18.76 31.28
N VAL A 511 0.67 18.78 30.28
CA VAL A 511 2.10 18.52 30.47
C VAL A 511 2.76 19.67 31.25
N ALA A 512 2.44 20.92 30.92
CA ALA A 512 2.93 22.09 31.65
C ALA A 512 2.52 22.06 33.14
N ALA A 513 1.31 21.57 33.45
CA ALA A 513 0.85 21.38 34.83
C ALA A 513 1.64 20.33 35.61
N MET A 514 2.37 19.43 34.94
CA MET A 514 3.22 18.42 35.61
C MET A 514 4.58 18.98 36.06
N GLY A 515 4.98 20.17 35.59
CA GLY A 515 6.24 20.81 35.99
C GLY A 515 7.50 20.00 35.66
N LEU A 516 7.44 19.17 34.61
CA LEU A 516 8.55 18.27 34.22
C LEU A 516 9.65 19.03 33.48
N THR A 517 10.88 18.51 33.56
CA THR A 517 11.95 18.96 32.66
C THR A 517 11.76 18.37 31.26
N GLN A 518 12.26 19.05 30.21
CA GLN A 518 12.13 18.58 28.82
C GLN A 518 12.68 17.15 28.62
N ALA A 519 13.77 16.80 29.31
CA ALA A 519 14.34 15.45 29.26
C ALA A 519 13.44 14.38 29.89
N GLU A 520 12.68 14.73 30.93
CA GLU A 520 11.71 13.82 31.56
C GLU A 520 10.44 13.66 30.75
N GLU A 521 9.98 14.72 30.08
CA GLU A 521 8.87 14.64 29.12
C GLU A 521 9.19 13.67 27.99
N GLU A 522 10.39 13.79 27.39
CA GLU A 522 10.84 12.89 26.32
C GLU A 522 10.96 11.45 26.81
N ARG A 523 11.51 11.23 28.01
CA ARG A 523 11.65 9.88 28.58
C ARG A 523 10.29 9.23 28.85
N ARG A 524 9.37 9.93 29.51
CA ARG A 524 8.02 9.42 29.79
C ARG A 524 7.20 9.20 28.51
N GLY A 525 7.36 10.07 27.51
CA GLY A 525 6.76 9.88 26.20
C GLY A 525 7.23 8.60 25.52
N GLN A 526 8.53 8.29 25.59
CA GLN A 526 9.11 7.05 25.06
C GLN A 526 8.64 5.82 25.85
N GLU A 527 8.59 5.89 27.18
CA GLU A 527 8.11 4.82 28.05
C GLU A 527 6.64 4.46 27.75
N LEU A 528 5.75 5.46 27.68
CA LEU A 528 4.34 5.24 27.35
C LEU A 528 4.12 4.76 25.92
N GLY A 529 4.96 5.23 24.98
CA GLY A 529 4.98 4.72 23.61
C GLY A 529 5.38 3.24 23.53
N ALA A 530 6.38 2.83 24.33
CA ALA A 530 6.81 1.43 24.41
C ALA A 530 5.74 0.52 25.05
N GLN A 531 4.88 1.07 25.91
CA GLN A 531 3.74 0.37 26.52
C GLN A 531 2.49 0.33 25.61
N ASP A 532 2.59 0.76 24.34
CA ASP A 532 1.48 0.82 23.38
C ASP A 532 0.27 1.65 23.88
N VAL A 533 0.55 2.71 24.65
CA VAL A 533 -0.47 3.65 25.13
C VAL A 533 -0.95 4.51 23.96
N THR A 534 -2.27 4.65 23.84
CA THR A 534 -2.91 5.40 22.76
C THR A 534 -2.69 6.90 22.87
N ASP A 535 -2.87 7.61 21.76
CA ASP A 535 -2.65 9.05 21.65
C ASP A 535 -3.57 9.89 22.56
N LEU A 536 -4.77 9.41 22.90
CA LEU A 536 -5.66 10.12 23.83
C LEU A 536 -5.25 9.96 25.29
N LYS A 537 -4.53 8.88 25.61
CA LYS A 537 -4.07 8.57 26.98
C LYS A 537 -2.63 8.99 27.22
N ASN A 538 -1.83 9.13 26.16
CA ASN A 538 -0.46 9.61 26.23
C ASN A 538 -0.42 11.15 26.07
N PRO A 539 -0.19 11.92 27.15
CA PRO A 539 -0.17 13.38 27.08
C PRO A 539 1.07 13.92 26.34
N PHE A 540 2.12 13.11 26.17
CA PHE A 540 3.37 13.49 25.49
C PHE A 540 3.33 13.23 23.98
N PHE A 541 2.30 12.54 23.47
CA PHE A 541 2.12 12.30 22.03
C PHE A 541 1.36 13.48 21.39
N LYS A 542 2.01 14.19 20.45
CA LYS A 542 1.51 15.42 19.81
C LYS A 542 1.13 15.24 18.34
#